data_AF-A0A257CTA2-F1
#
_entry.id   AF-A0A257CTA2-F1
#
_cell.length_a   1.000
_cell.length_b   1.000
_cell.length_c   1.000
_cell.angle_alpha   90.00
_cell.angle_beta   90.00
_cell.angle_gamma   90.00
#
_symmetry.space_group_name_H-M   'P 1'
#
loop_
_entity.id
_entity.type
_entity.pdbx_description
1 polymer ?
#
loop_
_entity_poly.entity_id
_entity_poly.type
_entity_poly.pdbx_seq_one_letter_code
_entity_poly.pdbx_strand_id
1 'polypeptide(L)'
;MSTIGDELKGLAKQYGARFPNTELVDLAEVNRKNFTWFSVTILQGMGVPPKPSKAQCPICNKVKLAFELDHMGPWRTYVAALGGTHITLGPNGEYLIPRDIAKALYNDPQNLWWICRDCNGPKSDHAYDQPIVTPQNLTHGPKGVKVSDIV
;
A
#
# COMPACT_ATOMS: atom_id res chain seq x y z
N MET A 1 -19.47 -12.06 -3.43
CA MET A 1 -18.92 -11.58 -2.15
C MET A 1 -18.11 -10.34 -2.45
N SER A 2 -18.28 -9.25 -1.70
CA SER A 2 -17.47 -8.03 -1.86
C SER A 2 -16.06 -8.30 -1.34
N THR A 3 -15.03 -7.83 -2.05
CA THR A 3 -13.65 -7.88 -1.52
C THR A 3 -13.35 -6.65 -0.69
N ILE A 4 -12.30 -6.69 0.13
CA ILE A 4 -11.81 -5.52 0.89
C ILE A 4 -11.53 -4.34 -0.05
N GLY A 5 -10.97 -4.60 -1.23
CA GLY A 5 -10.73 -3.57 -2.24
C GLY A 5 -12.00 -2.88 -2.72
N ASP A 6 -13.10 -3.62 -2.92
CA ASP A 6 -14.40 -3.07 -3.31
C ASP A 6 -15.03 -2.25 -2.18
N GLU A 7 -14.93 -2.72 -0.94
CA GLU A 7 -15.45 -2.04 0.25
C GLU A 7 -14.73 -0.71 0.47
N LEU A 8 -13.39 -0.69 0.40
CA LEU A 8 -12.60 0.53 0.52
C LEU A 8 -12.86 1.51 -0.62
N LYS A 9 -12.98 1.02 -1.85
CA LYS A 9 -13.34 1.85 -3.00
C LYS A 9 -14.73 2.47 -2.81
N GLY A 10 -15.70 1.69 -2.31
CA GLY A 10 -17.03 2.16 -1.96
C GLY A 10 -17.00 3.24 -0.88
N LEU A 11 -16.27 2.99 0.21
CA LEU A 11 -16.08 3.94 1.31
C LEU A 11 -15.43 5.24 0.83
N ALA A 12 -14.35 5.15 0.05
CA ALA A 12 -13.68 6.32 -0.51
C ALA A 12 -14.63 7.16 -1.38
N LYS A 13 -15.49 6.51 -2.18
CA LYS A 13 -16.51 7.20 -3.00
C LYS A 13 -17.54 7.93 -2.14
N GLN A 14 -17.96 7.38 -1.00
CA GLN A 14 -18.88 8.05 -0.09
C GLN A 14 -18.31 9.38 0.42
N TYR A 15 -16.99 9.50 0.54
CA TYR A 15 -16.29 10.73 0.90
C TYR A 15 -15.83 11.58 -0.30
N GLY A 16 -16.26 11.23 -1.52
CA GLY A 16 -16.02 12.04 -2.73
C GLY A 16 -14.81 11.63 -3.56
N ALA A 17 -14.18 10.49 -3.30
CA ALA A 17 -13.12 9.98 -4.16
C ALA A 17 -13.66 9.65 -5.56
N ARG A 18 -12.89 10.04 -6.60
CA ARG A 18 -13.18 9.71 -8.00
C ARG A 18 -12.15 8.69 -8.48
N PHE A 19 -12.64 7.69 -9.21
CA PHE A 19 -11.85 6.62 -9.81
C PHE A 19 -12.09 6.61 -11.31
N PRO A 20 -11.46 7.53 -12.07
CA PRO A 20 -11.70 7.64 -13.51
C PRO A 20 -11.06 6.53 -14.33
N ASN A 21 -10.06 5.82 -13.78
CA ASN A 21 -9.26 4.84 -14.50
C ASN A 21 -9.43 3.46 -13.89
N THR A 22 -9.93 2.52 -14.68
CA THR A 22 -10.09 1.09 -14.32
C THR A 22 -9.08 0.20 -15.05
N GLU A 23 -8.09 0.81 -15.71
CA GLU A 23 -7.02 0.08 -16.39
C GLU A 23 -6.27 -0.85 -15.42
N LEU A 24 -5.82 -1.98 -15.94
CA LEU A 24 -4.98 -2.91 -15.20
C LEU A 24 -3.56 -2.36 -15.09
N VAL A 25 -2.96 -2.51 -13.92
CA VAL A 25 -1.57 -2.11 -13.66
C VAL A 25 -0.80 -3.30 -13.09
N ASP A 26 0.44 -3.46 -13.55
CA ASP A 26 1.38 -4.40 -12.95
C ASP A 26 1.93 -3.83 -11.64
N LEU A 27 1.65 -4.49 -10.53
CA LEU A 27 2.09 -4.08 -9.20
C LEU A 27 3.62 -4.05 -9.05
N ALA A 28 4.34 -4.89 -9.79
CA ALA A 28 5.79 -4.96 -9.74
C ALA A 28 6.42 -3.68 -10.33
N GLU A 29 5.89 -3.22 -11.47
CA GLU A 29 6.49 -2.15 -12.28
C GLU A 29 5.86 -0.77 -12.05
N VAL A 30 4.60 -0.71 -11.58
CA VAL A 30 3.90 0.56 -11.41
C VAL A 30 4.60 1.45 -10.36
N ASN A 31 4.85 2.71 -10.74
CA ASN A 31 5.46 3.68 -9.85
C ASN A 31 4.46 4.14 -8.77
N ARG A 32 4.87 4.22 -7.50
CA ARG A 32 4.04 4.72 -6.40
C ARG A 32 3.38 6.07 -6.68
N LYS A 33 4.01 6.96 -7.45
CA LYS A 33 3.48 8.29 -7.81
C LYS A 33 2.15 8.21 -8.56
N ASN A 34 1.88 7.07 -9.19
CA ASN A 34 0.60 6.77 -9.86
C ASN A 34 -0.55 6.51 -8.87
N PHE A 35 -0.23 6.14 -7.64
CA PHE A 35 -1.16 5.99 -6.53
C PHE A 35 -0.99 7.20 -5.62
N THR A 36 -1.65 8.30 -5.98
CA THR A 36 -1.68 9.50 -5.15
C THR A 36 -2.49 9.26 -3.88
N TRP A 37 -2.06 9.88 -2.78
CA TRP A 37 -2.87 10.01 -1.58
C TRP A 37 -4.25 10.60 -1.94
N PHE A 38 -5.29 10.11 -1.28
CA PHE A 38 -6.55 10.84 -1.28
C PHE A 38 -6.40 12.18 -0.54
N SER A 39 -7.34 13.09 -0.80
CA SER A 39 -7.41 14.34 -0.04
C SER A 39 -7.56 14.04 1.46
N VAL A 40 -7.12 14.99 2.30
CA VAL A 40 -7.20 14.85 3.77
C VAL A 40 -8.63 14.54 4.23
N THR A 41 -9.64 15.18 3.64
CA THR A 41 -11.06 14.93 3.96
C THR A 41 -11.46 13.48 3.71
N ILE A 42 -11.04 12.90 2.58
CA ILE A 42 -11.34 11.50 2.25
C ILE A 42 -10.60 10.56 3.20
N LEU A 43 -9.31 10.79 3.43
CA LEU A 43 -8.51 9.95 4.35
C LEU A 43 -9.10 9.94 5.76
N GLN A 44 -9.48 11.12 6.27
CA GLN A 44 -10.13 11.23 7.59
C GLN A 44 -11.50 10.57 7.62
N GLY A 45 -12.31 10.73 6.57
CA GLY A 45 -13.59 10.03 6.45
C GLY A 45 -13.44 8.51 6.43
N MET A 46 -12.39 8.01 5.79
CA MET A 46 -12.07 6.58 5.76
C MET A 46 -11.55 6.05 7.11
N GLY A 47 -11.07 6.92 8.00
CA GLY A 47 -10.60 6.54 9.34
C GLY A 47 -9.12 6.80 9.61
N VAL A 48 -8.39 7.46 8.71
CA VAL A 48 -7.03 7.93 9.00
C VAL A 48 -7.11 9.08 10.02
N PRO A 49 -6.41 9.01 11.17
CA PRO A 49 -6.46 10.09 12.15
C PRO A 49 -5.94 11.40 11.56
N PRO A 50 -6.32 12.56 12.12
CA PRO A 50 -5.76 13.84 11.70
C PRO A 50 -4.24 13.89 11.95
N LYS A 51 -3.52 14.63 11.10
CA LYS A 51 -2.07 14.84 11.27
C LYS A 51 -1.79 15.44 12.66
N PRO A 52 -0.96 14.81 13.50
CA PRO A 52 -0.64 15.36 14.80
C PRO A 52 0.29 16.58 14.66
N SER A 53 0.02 17.61 15.46
CA SER A 53 0.87 18.81 15.60
C SER A 53 2.00 18.61 16.62
N LYS A 54 1.74 17.82 17.67
CA LYS A 54 2.69 17.37 18.67
C LYS A 54 2.20 16.06 19.28
N ALA A 55 2.93 14.97 19.07
CA ALA A 55 2.58 13.66 19.59
C ALA A 55 3.82 12.79 19.80
N GLN A 56 3.65 11.68 20.51
CA GLN A 56 4.68 10.64 20.62
C GLN A 56 4.76 9.85 19.31
N CYS A 57 5.96 9.69 18.75
CA CYS A 57 6.17 8.84 17.56
C CYS A 57 6.02 7.36 17.94
N PRO A 58 5.24 6.55 17.19
CA PRO A 58 5.03 5.13 17.50
C PRO A 58 6.30 4.28 17.37
N ILE A 59 7.34 4.76 16.68
CA ILE A 59 8.61 4.04 16.50
C ILE A 59 9.64 4.40 17.57
N CYS A 60 10.01 5.69 17.66
CA CYS A 60 11.07 6.10 18.58
C CYS A 60 10.58 6.47 19.98
N ASN A 61 9.26 6.45 20.23
CA ASN A 61 8.62 6.81 21.50
C ASN A 61 8.97 8.22 22.03
N LYS A 62 9.51 9.10 21.17
CA LYS A 62 9.83 10.50 21.50
C LYS A 62 8.71 11.43 21.04
N VAL A 63 8.49 12.51 21.78
CA VAL A 63 7.59 13.60 21.35
C VAL A 63 8.21 14.33 20.15
N LYS A 64 7.45 14.48 19.08
CA LYS A 64 7.89 15.08 17.81
C LYS A 64 6.88 16.14 17.36
N LEU A 65 7.34 17.05 16.51
CA LEU A 65 6.53 18.12 15.91
C LEU A 65 6.33 17.95 14.40
N ALA A 66 7.17 17.12 13.77
CA ALA A 66 7.13 16.88 12.33
C ALA A 66 6.72 15.43 12.05
N PHE A 67 5.52 15.28 11.49
CA PHE A 67 4.95 14.00 11.07
C PHE A 67 4.68 13.96 9.57
N GLU A 68 4.79 12.77 9.02
CA GLU A 68 4.53 12.43 7.62
C GLU A 68 3.62 11.21 7.59
N LEU A 69 2.73 11.19 6.59
CA LEU A 69 1.88 10.03 6.35
C LEU A 69 2.73 9.00 5.63
N ASP A 70 2.72 7.77 6.13
CA ASP A 70 3.45 6.67 5.52
C ASP A 70 2.65 5.38 5.63
N HIS A 71 3.07 4.37 4.88
CA HIS A 71 2.57 3.01 5.05
C HIS A 71 3.25 2.31 6.21
N MET A 72 2.52 1.59 7.06
CA MET A 72 3.13 0.82 8.15
C MET A 72 4.05 -0.29 7.60
N GLY A 73 3.60 -0.98 6.55
CA GLY A 73 4.39 -1.93 5.76
C GLY A 73 4.51 -1.56 4.28
N PRO A 74 5.31 -2.28 3.48
CA PRO A 74 5.49 -1.99 2.06
C PRO A 74 4.15 -2.08 1.31
N TRP A 75 3.76 -0.99 0.65
CA TRP A 75 2.43 -0.89 0.02
C TRP A 75 2.18 -1.97 -1.05
N ARG A 76 3.20 -2.36 -1.83
CA ARG A 76 3.05 -3.38 -2.89
C ARG A 76 2.62 -4.72 -2.31
N THR A 77 3.35 -5.15 -1.28
CA THR A 77 3.08 -6.39 -0.54
C THR A 77 1.66 -6.37 0.03
N TYR A 78 1.25 -5.24 0.61
CA TYR A 78 -0.09 -5.07 1.16
C TYR A 78 -1.19 -5.16 0.10
N VAL A 79 -1.04 -4.43 -1.02
CA VAL A 79 -2.01 -4.45 -2.13
C VAL A 79 -2.08 -5.84 -2.77
N ALA A 80 -0.95 -6.53 -2.92
CA ALA A 80 -0.94 -7.89 -3.45
C ALA A 80 -1.62 -8.90 -2.51
N ALA A 81 -1.43 -8.77 -1.20
CA ALA A 81 -2.06 -9.64 -0.22
C ALA A 81 -3.59 -9.46 -0.17
N LEU A 82 -4.07 -8.21 -0.27
CA LEU A 82 -5.50 -7.89 -0.12
C LEU A 82 -6.25 -7.69 -1.44
N GLY A 83 -5.54 -7.65 -2.58
CA GLY A 83 -6.14 -7.55 -3.91
C GLY A 83 -7.02 -8.74 -4.25
N GLY A 84 -6.75 -9.92 -3.68
CA GLY A 84 -7.62 -11.09 -3.75
C GLY A 84 -8.02 -11.44 -5.18
N THR A 85 -9.34 -11.56 -5.42
CA THR A 85 -9.90 -11.95 -6.72
C THR A 85 -9.76 -10.88 -7.81
N HIS A 86 -9.30 -9.67 -7.47
CA HIS A 86 -9.01 -8.62 -8.47
C HIS A 86 -7.65 -8.80 -9.14
N ILE A 87 -6.80 -9.69 -8.62
CA ILE A 87 -5.49 -9.97 -9.20
C ILE A 87 -5.65 -10.99 -10.32
N THR A 88 -5.18 -10.64 -11.51
CA THR A 88 -5.14 -11.50 -12.68
C THR A 88 -3.72 -11.68 -13.18
N LEU A 89 -3.39 -12.85 -13.74
CA LEU A 89 -2.12 -13.07 -14.41
C LEU A 89 -2.15 -12.52 -15.83
N GLY A 90 -1.22 -11.63 -16.15
CA GLY A 90 -0.97 -11.15 -17.51
C GLY A 90 -0.36 -12.23 -18.41
N PRO A 91 -0.35 -12.02 -19.72
CA PRO A 91 0.20 -12.98 -20.70
C PRO A 91 1.70 -13.28 -20.50
N ASN A 92 2.43 -12.39 -19.83
CA ASN A 92 3.85 -12.53 -19.51
C ASN A 92 4.12 -12.93 -18.05
N GLY A 93 3.10 -13.37 -17.30
CA GLY A 93 3.22 -13.72 -15.89
C GLY A 93 3.16 -12.52 -14.91
N GLU A 94 2.77 -11.35 -15.39
CA GLU A 94 2.61 -10.13 -14.58
C GLU A 94 1.42 -10.26 -13.62
N TYR A 95 1.52 -9.75 -12.40
CA TYR A 95 0.38 -9.67 -11.47
C TYR A 95 -0.35 -8.34 -11.68
N LEU A 96 -1.43 -8.41 -12.45
CA LEU A 96 -2.23 -7.26 -12.86
C LEU A 96 -3.41 -7.05 -11.92
N ILE A 97 -3.69 -5.79 -11.58
CA ILE A 97 -4.84 -5.41 -10.75
C ILE A 97 -5.49 -4.14 -11.31
N PRO A 98 -6.83 -3.95 -11.22
CA PRO A 98 -7.46 -2.67 -11.54
C PRO A 98 -6.86 -1.53 -10.72
N ARG A 99 -6.46 -0.45 -11.40
CA ARG A 99 -5.80 0.71 -10.77
C ARG A 99 -6.63 1.33 -9.64
N ASP A 100 -7.94 1.34 -9.77
CA ASP A 100 -8.84 1.90 -8.78
C ASP A 100 -8.89 1.07 -7.49
N ILE A 101 -8.89 -0.25 -7.60
CA ILE A 101 -8.75 -1.19 -6.47
C ILE A 101 -7.38 -1.02 -5.82
N ALA A 102 -6.31 -1.00 -6.61
CA ALA A 102 -4.96 -0.76 -6.08
C ALA A 102 -4.87 0.59 -5.36
N LYS A 103 -5.48 1.66 -5.91
CA LYS A 103 -5.53 2.98 -5.27
C LYS A 103 -6.32 2.96 -3.96
N ALA A 104 -7.43 2.24 -3.90
CA ALA A 104 -8.23 2.11 -2.68
C ALA A 104 -7.41 1.41 -1.57
N LEU A 105 -6.79 0.27 -1.88
CA LEU A 105 -5.93 -0.48 -0.96
C LEU A 105 -4.66 0.28 -0.56
N TYR A 106 -4.07 1.04 -1.48
CA TYR A 106 -2.93 1.93 -1.20
C TYR A 106 -3.28 3.00 -0.15
N ASN A 107 -4.55 3.39 -0.06
CA ASN A 107 -5.04 4.40 0.89
C ASN A 107 -5.81 3.78 2.06
N ASP A 108 -5.67 2.47 2.32
CA ASP A 108 -6.35 1.80 3.43
C ASP A 108 -5.84 2.32 4.79
N PRO A 109 -6.70 2.88 5.65
CA PRO A 109 -6.31 3.32 7.00
C PRO A 109 -5.61 2.26 7.83
N GLN A 110 -5.88 0.97 7.61
CA GLN A 110 -5.24 -0.12 8.35
C GLN A 110 -3.74 -0.24 8.08
N ASN A 111 -3.25 0.24 6.93
CA ASN A 111 -1.82 0.26 6.61
C ASN A 111 -1.26 1.68 6.60
N LEU A 112 -1.97 2.68 7.14
CA LEU A 112 -1.51 4.07 7.17
C LEU A 112 -1.31 4.57 8.60
N TRP A 113 -0.25 5.36 8.78
CA TRP A 113 0.01 6.01 10.06
C TRP A 113 0.74 7.35 9.90
N TRP A 114 0.69 8.15 10.96
CA TRP A 114 1.56 9.30 11.11
C TRP A 114 2.83 8.88 11.83
N ILE A 115 3.95 8.94 11.11
CA ILE A 115 5.29 8.66 11.65
C ILE A 115 6.10 9.95 11.67
N CYS A 116 7.01 10.11 12.63
CA CYS A 116 7.86 11.29 12.64
C CYS A 116 8.86 11.25 11.48
N ARG A 117 9.21 12.42 10.92
CA ARG A 117 10.13 12.53 9.78
C ARG A 117 11.45 11.79 10.00
N ASP A 118 12.02 11.89 11.20
CA ASP A 118 13.31 11.27 11.54
C ASP A 118 13.25 9.74 11.50
N CYS A 119 12.10 9.14 11.80
CA CYS A 119 11.89 7.71 11.64
C CYS A 119 11.45 7.39 10.20
N ASN A 120 10.68 8.24 9.53
CA ASN A 120 10.25 7.96 8.16
C ASN A 120 11.41 7.87 7.17
N GLY A 121 12.38 8.79 7.27
CA GLY A 121 13.52 8.85 6.35
C GLY A 121 14.30 7.54 6.22
N PRO A 122 14.75 6.93 7.34
CA PRO A 122 15.44 5.64 7.32
C PRO A 122 14.56 4.44 6.93
N LYS A 123 13.24 4.49 7.15
CA LYS A 123 12.31 3.39 6.83
C LYS A 123 12.32 3.05 5.34
N SER A 124 12.29 4.08 4.48
CA SER A 124 12.10 3.89 3.04
C SER A 124 10.91 2.95 2.76
N ASP A 125 11.07 1.99 1.84
CA ASP A 125 10.06 0.97 1.53
C ASP A 125 10.15 -0.28 2.44
N HIS A 126 10.82 -0.22 3.60
CA HIS A 126 10.92 -1.33 4.56
C HIS A 126 9.82 -1.27 5.64
N ALA A 127 9.58 -2.40 6.32
CA ALA A 127 8.71 -2.46 7.49
C ALA A 127 9.51 -2.21 8.78
N TYR A 128 8.88 -1.61 9.79
CA TYR A 128 9.38 -1.60 11.17
C TYR A 128 8.79 -2.78 11.93
N ASP A 129 9.37 -3.98 11.79
CA ASP A 129 9.11 -5.21 12.59
C ASP A 129 7.66 -5.49 13.05
N GLN A 130 6.65 -5.09 12.27
CA GLN A 130 5.26 -5.53 12.44
C GLN A 130 5.00 -6.72 11.53
N PRO A 131 4.15 -7.69 11.94
CA PRO A 131 3.85 -8.85 11.11
C PRO A 131 3.21 -8.35 9.82
N ILE A 132 3.97 -8.46 8.74
CA ILE A 132 3.47 -8.35 7.39
C ILE A 132 2.34 -9.39 7.30
N VAL A 133 1.17 -9.02 6.79
CA VAL A 133 0.27 -10.00 6.18
C VAL A 133 1.07 -10.58 5.03
N THR A 134 1.83 -11.64 5.28
CA THR A 134 2.76 -12.22 4.32
C THR A 134 1.93 -12.64 3.11
N PRO A 135 2.09 -12.01 1.93
CA PRO A 135 1.56 -12.60 0.72
C PRO A 135 2.41 -13.84 0.50
N GLN A 136 1.83 -15.01 0.74
CA GLN A 136 2.43 -16.24 0.25
C GLN A 136 2.52 -16.10 -1.28
N ASN A 137 3.75 -16.09 -1.81
CA ASN A 137 4.13 -16.05 -3.22
C ASN A 137 4.16 -14.69 -3.96
N LEU A 138 5.04 -13.78 -3.53
CA LEU A 138 5.73 -12.88 -4.47
C LEU A 138 7.23 -13.18 -4.54
N THR A 139 7.57 -14.42 -4.87
CA THR A 139 8.93 -14.79 -5.30
C THR A 139 9.02 -14.75 -6.82
N HIS A 140 9.17 -13.54 -7.39
CA HIS A 140 9.97 -13.43 -8.59
C HIS A 140 11.43 -13.39 -8.14
N GLY A 141 12.10 -14.53 -8.25
CA GLY A 141 13.52 -14.66 -7.98
C GLY A 141 14.37 -13.69 -8.83
N PRO A 142 15.61 -13.42 -8.42
CA PRO A 142 16.50 -12.56 -9.20
C PRO A 142 16.64 -13.10 -10.62
N LYS A 143 16.47 -12.21 -11.61
CA LYS A 143 16.84 -12.48 -13.02
C LYS A 143 18.31 -12.87 -13.04
N GLY A 144 18.59 -14.17 -13.19
CA GLY A 144 19.92 -14.68 -13.50
C GLY A 144 20.40 -15.84 -12.63
N VAL A 145 19.87 -17.05 -12.84
CA VAL A 145 20.62 -18.30 -12.61
C VAL A 145 20.27 -19.26 -13.74
N LYS A 146 21.28 -19.71 -14.49
CA LYS A 146 21.14 -20.74 -15.52
C LYS A 146 20.82 -22.07 -14.85
N VAL A 147 19.80 -22.76 -15.37
CA VAL A 147 19.49 -24.14 -15.01
C VAL A 147 20.55 -25.05 -15.63
N SER A 148 21.69 -25.20 -14.97
CA SER A 148 22.68 -26.22 -15.33
C SER A 148 23.41 -26.87 -14.15
N ASP A 149 23.09 -26.54 -12.89
CA ASP A 149 23.82 -27.07 -11.73
C ASP A 149 22.90 -27.66 -10.64
N ILE A 150 21.99 -28.56 -11.02
CA ILE A 150 21.42 -29.50 -10.05
C ILE A 150 21.49 -30.90 -10.69
N VAL A 151 22.54 -31.62 -10.32
CA VAL A 151 22.64 -33.10 -10.34
C VAL A 151 22.61 -33.54 -8.89
#